data_AF-A0A4Y7LAY3-F1
#
_entry.id   AF-A0A4Y7LAY3-F1
#
_cell.length_a   1.000
_cell.length_b   1.000
_cell.length_c   1.000
_cell.angle_alpha   90.00
_cell.angle_beta   90.00
_cell.angle_gamma   90.00
#
_symmetry.space_group_name_H-M   'P 1'
#
loop_
_entity.id
_entity.type
_entity.pdbx_description
1 polymer ?
#
loop_
_entity_poly.entity_id
_entity_poly.type
_entity_poly.pdbx_seq_one_letter_code
_entity_poly.pdbx_strand_id
1 'polypeptide(L)'
;MTLTPNFTRRIPAGEISPGETIGLNTTLTVLADRLISNSDVYSDIMSGMLPVRTYTKISGRVSVLKIFKHHMVSYSSCDISLNVVNRTIDNSKCTYKTKL
;
A
#
# COMPACT_ATOMS: atom_id res chain seq x y z
N MET A 1 -7.03 -20.01 7.73
CA MET A 1 -7.51 -18.66 8.09
C MET A 1 -6.29 -17.74 8.09
N THR A 2 -6.05 -17.01 7.00
CA THR A 2 -4.88 -16.12 6.90
C THR A 2 -5.17 -14.81 7.63
N LEU A 3 -4.56 -14.65 8.80
CA LEU A 3 -4.51 -13.37 9.50
C LEU A 3 -3.50 -12.48 8.76
N THR A 4 -3.98 -11.60 7.88
CA THR A 4 -3.14 -10.54 7.34
C THR A 4 -2.82 -9.56 8.46
N PRO A 5 -1.54 -9.38 8.87
CA PRO A 5 -1.20 -8.35 9.83
C PRO A 5 -1.54 -6.98 9.22
N ASN A 6 -2.64 -6.37 9.68
CA ASN A 6 -3.11 -5.09 9.18
C ASN A 6 -2.30 -3.96 9.81
N PHE A 7 -1.16 -3.64 9.18
CA PHE A 7 -0.40 -2.44 9.52
C PHE A 7 -1.05 -1.22 8.86
N THR A 8 -1.93 -0.53 9.57
CA THR A 8 -2.57 0.70 9.07
C THR A 8 -1.76 1.93 9.46
N ARG A 9 -1.09 2.56 8.48
CA ARG A 9 -0.48 3.88 8.65
C ARG A 9 -1.43 4.97 8.18
N ARG A 10 -1.51 6.08 8.94
CA ARG A 10 -2.25 7.27 8.52
C ARG A 10 -1.41 8.07 7.52
N ILE A 11 -1.97 8.34 6.34
CA ILE A 11 -1.39 9.27 5.36
C ILE A 11 -1.75 10.69 5.82
N PRO A 12 -0.78 11.62 5.92
CA PRO A 12 -1.06 13.00 6.30
C PRO A 12 -1.98 13.68 5.28
N ALA A 13 -2.77 14.65 5.74
CA ALA A 13 -3.56 15.48 4.85
C ALA A 13 -2.64 16.35 3.97
N GLY A 14 -3.06 16.58 2.73
CA GLY A 14 -2.35 17.41 1.77
C GLY A 14 -3.25 17.78 0.60
N GLU A 15 -2.76 18.67 -0.24
CA GLU A 15 -3.42 19.10 -1.48
C GLU A 15 -2.55 18.69 -2.67
N ILE A 16 -3.18 18.24 -3.75
CA ILE A 16 -2.51 17.86 -5.00
C ILE A 16 -3.16 18.69 -6.10
N SER A 17 -2.35 19.46 -6.82
CA SER A 17 -2.82 20.29 -7.93
C SER A 17 -3.19 19.44 -9.14
N PRO A 18 -4.02 19.95 -10.07
CA PRO A 18 -4.32 19.22 -11.30
C PRO A 18 -3.05 18.86 -12.08
N GLY A 19 -2.88 17.58 -12.40
CA GLY A 19 -1.70 17.05 -13.11
C GLY A 19 -0.44 16.91 -12.25
N GLU A 20 -0.51 17.27 -10.96
CA GLU A 20 0.62 17.14 -10.04
C GLU A 20 0.73 15.71 -9.50
N THR A 21 1.97 15.27 -9.28
CA THR A 21 2.27 14.03 -8.57
C THR A 21 3.08 14.37 -7.32
N ILE A 22 2.58 13.99 -6.15
CA ILE A 22 3.26 14.22 -4.87
C ILE A 22 3.86 12.90 -4.38
N GLY A 23 5.17 12.91 -4.14
CA GLY A 23 5.88 11.82 -3.49
C GLY A 23 5.60 11.79 -2.00
N LEU A 24 5.19 10.64 -1.48
CA LEU A 24 4.92 10.45 -0.05
C LEU A 24 5.87 9.40 0.54
N ASN A 25 6.81 9.83 1.38
CA ASN A 25 7.70 8.90 2.08
C ASN A 25 6.93 8.23 3.22
N THR A 26 6.80 6.91 3.15
CA THR A 26 6.17 6.11 4.18
C THR A 26 7.14 5.09 4.75
N THR A 27 7.16 4.99 6.07
CA THR A 27 7.96 4.00 6.78
C THR A 27 7.01 3.09 7.53
N LEU A 28 7.18 1.79 7.31
CA LEU A 28 6.50 0.74 8.02
C LEU A 28 7.53 -0.01 8.86
N THR A 29 7.34 -0.02 10.17
CA THR A 29 8.16 -0.84 11.08
C THR A 29 7.50 -2.19 11.25
N VAL A 30 8.20 -3.24 10.85
CA VAL A 30 7.74 -4.63 10.96
C VAL A 30 8.55 -5.34 12.03
N LEU A 31 7.86 -5.99 12.96
CA LEU A 31 8.47 -6.81 13.99
C LEU A 31 8.82 -8.18 13.40
N ALA A 32 10.09 -8.37 13.06
CA ALA A 32 10.55 -9.55 12.33
C ALA A 32 10.31 -10.85 13.10
N ASP A 33 10.55 -10.85 14.41
CA ASP A 33 10.29 -11.96 15.34
C ASP A 33 8.84 -12.45 15.27
N ARG A 34 7.88 -11.52 15.28
CA ARG A 34 6.46 -11.83 15.19
C ARG A 34 6.04 -12.25 13.79
N LEU A 35 6.67 -11.65 12.78
CA LEU A 35 6.36 -11.96 11.39
C LEU A 35 6.80 -13.38 11.02
N ILE A 36 8.01 -13.80 11.39
CA ILE A 36 8.53 -15.15 11.11
C ILE A 36 7.94 -16.23 12.01
N SER A 37 7.28 -15.85 13.11
CA SER A 37 6.50 -16.79 13.93
C SER A 37 5.27 -17.33 13.18
N ASN A 38 4.86 -16.67 12.08
CA ASN A 38 3.84 -17.20 11.19
C ASN A 38 4.46 -18.24 10.24
N SER A 39 3.95 -19.46 10.27
CA SER A 39 4.44 -20.58 9.46
C SER A 39 4.41 -20.33 7.96
N ASP A 40 3.37 -19.64 7.48
CA ASP A 40 3.18 -19.37 6.05
C ASP A 40 4.25 -18.37 5.59
N VAL A 41 4.44 -17.29 6.35
CA VAL A 41 5.47 -16.29 6.07
C VAL A 41 6.87 -16.89 6.18
N TYR A 42 7.12 -17.76 7.17
CA TYR A 42 8.37 -18.48 7.29
C TYR A 42 8.63 -19.36 6.06
N SER A 43 7.63 -20.12 5.61
CA SER A 43 7.77 -20.96 4.40
C SER A 43 8.03 -20.14 3.13
N ASP A 44 7.35 -19.00 2.97
CA ASP A 44 7.55 -18.08 1.85
C ASP A 44 8.98 -17.51 1.87
N ILE A 45 9.47 -17.08 3.03
CA ILE A 45 10.85 -16.61 3.20
C ILE A 45 11.86 -17.73 2.88
N MET A 46 11.65 -18.95 3.37
CA MET A 46 12.52 -20.10 3.09
C MET A 46 12.50 -20.50 1.61
N SER A 47 11.38 -20.29 0.92
CA SER A 47 11.25 -20.49 -0.53
C SER A 47 11.96 -19.40 -1.35
N GLY A 48 12.38 -18.31 -0.70
CA GLY A 48 13.07 -17.18 -1.33
C GLY A 48 12.16 -16.10 -1.88
N MET A 49 10.82 -16.26 -1.80
CA MET A 49 9.86 -15.28 -2.30
C MET A 49 8.76 -14.98 -1.28
N LEU A 50 8.65 -13.71 -0.88
CA LEU A 50 7.66 -13.23 0.08
C LEU A 50 6.58 -12.40 -0.63
N PRO A 51 5.35 -12.91 -0.78
CA PRO A 51 4.23 -12.14 -1.29
C PRO A 51 3.73 -11.14 -0.23
N VAL A 52 3.56 -9.88 -0.63
CA VAL A 52 3.03 -8.80 0.20
C VAL A 52 1.90 -8.12 -0.54
N ARG A 53 0.73 -8.00 0.12
CA ARG A 53 -0.38 -7.18 -0.38
C ARG A 53 -0.43 -5.87 0.39
N THR A 54 -0.48 -4.76 -0.33
CA THR A 54 -0.68 -3.43 0.26
C THR A 54 -2.02 -2.85 -0.20
N TYR A 55 -2.68 -2.15 0.72
CA TYR A 55 -3.94 -1.49 0.44
C TYR A 55 -3.91 -0.05 0.95
N THR A 56 -4.23 0.88 0.06
CA THR A 56 -4.22 2.31 0.33
C THR A 56 -5.59 2.89 0.03
N LYS A 57 -6.12 3.66 0.98
CA LYS A 57 -7.37 4.43 0.82
C LYS A 57 -7.07 5.90 1.06
N ILE A 58 -7.29 6.73 0.05
CA ILE A 58 -7.13 8.18 0.12
C ILE A 58 -8.51 8.81 -0.02
N SER A 59 -8.98 9.45 1.05
CA SER A 59 -10.26 10.17 1.05
C SER A 59 -9.98 11.66 1.00
N GLY A 60 -10.65 12.37 0.10
CA GLY A 60 -10.42 13.80 -0.11
C GLY A 60 -11.62 14.50 -0.73
N ARG A 61 -11.38 15.72 -1.21
CA ARG A 61 -12.33 16.51 -2.00
C ARG A 61 -11.63 17.02 -3.25
N VAL A 62 -12.28 16.86 -4.39
CA VAL A 62 -11.84 17.47 -5.64
C VAL A 62 -12.56 18.79 -5.80
N SER A 63 -11.83 19.85 -6.11
CA SER A 63 -12.41 21.17 -6.38
C SER A 63 -12.30 21.51 -7.86
N VAL A 64 -13.43 21.73 -8.52
CA VAL A 64 -13.52 22.18 -9.92
C VAL A 64 -13.76 23.69 -9.92
N LEU A 65 -12.88 24.44 -10.58
CA LEU A 65 -12.92 25.90 -10.68
C LEU A 65 -12.97 26.63 -9.33
N LYS A 66 -12.52 25.98 -8.23
CA LYS A 66 -12.61 26.46 -6.83
C LYS A 66 -14.04 26.68 -6.29
N ILE A 67 -15.08 26.34 -7.06
CA ILE A 67 -16.48 26.61 -6.72
C ILE A 67 -17.21 25.30 -6.36
N PHE A 68 -17.01 24.25 -7.16
CA PHE A 68 -17.67 22.96 -6.93
C PHE A 68 -16.72 22.02 -6.21
N LYS A 69 -17.15 21.48 -5.06
CA LYS A 69 -16.39 20.52 -4.25
C LYS A 69 -17.13 19.20 -4.23
N HIS A 70 -16.52 18.17 -4.81
CA HIS A 70 -17.05 16.80 -4.79
C HIS A 70 -16.21 15.92 -3.89
N HIS A 71 -16.86 15.00 -3.18
CA HIS A 71 -16.15 13.99 -2.44
C HIS A 71 -15.43 13.06 -3.41
N MET A 72 -14.25 12.60 -3.04
CA MET A 72 -13.55 11.59 -3.82
C MET A 72 -12.87 10.64 -2.87
N VAL A 73 -12.99 9.35 -3.15
CA VAL A 73 -12.25 8.30 -2.47
C VAL A 73 -11.50 7.47 -3.50
N SER A 74 -10.18 7.51 -3.44
CA SER A 74 -9.30 6.69 -4.26
C SER A 74 -8.81 5.49 -3.46
N TYR A 75 -8.78 4.34 -4.12
CA TYR A 75 -8.35 3.06 -3.60
C TYR A 75 -7.22 2.52 -4.47
N SER A 76 -6.18 2.02 -3.84
CA SER A 76 -5.10 1.29 -4.49
C SER A 76 -4.87 -0.03 -3.76
N SER A 77 -4.78 -1.12 -4.51
CA SER A 77 -4.44 -2.44 -4.01
C SER A 77 -3.29 -2.98 -4.84
N CYS A 78 -2.16 -3.25 -4.21
CA CYS A 78 -0.98 -3.78 -4.89
C CYS A 78 -0.59 -5.14 -4.34
N ASP A 79 -0.38 -6.10 -5.24
CA ASP A 79 0.22 -7.39 -4.94
C ASP A 79 1.69 -7.33 -5.37
N ILE A 80 2.59 -7.51 -4.41
CA ILE A 80 4.04 -7.37 -4.59
C ILE A 80 4.71 -8.70 -4.26
N SER A 81 5.65 -9.12 -5.08
CA SER A 81 6.47 -10.32 -4.85
C SER A 81 7.90 -9.87 -4.53
N LEU A 82 8.30 -10.05 -3.29
CA LEU A 82 9.63 -9.69 -2.82
C LEU A 82 10.56 -10.90 -2.92
N ASN A 83 11.68 -10.74 -3.61
CA ASN A 83 12.75 -11.71 -3.59
C ASN A 83 13.56 -11.51 -2.30
N VAL A 84 13.51 -12.48 -1.41
CA VAL A 84 14.17 -12.38 -0.10
C VAL A 84 15.68 -12.52 -0.23
N VAL A 85 16.15 -13.33 -1.18
CA VAL A 85 17.58 -13.57 -1.41
C VAL A 85 18.25 -12.33 -1.96
N ASN A 86 17.68 -11.75 -3.02
CA ASN A 86 18.22 -10.58 -3.71
C ASN A 86 17.78 -9.25 -3.10
N ARG A 87 16.77 -9.28 -2.21
CA ARG A 87 16.13 -8.09 -1.62
C ARG A 87 15.55 -7.14 -2.66
N THR A 88 15.03 -7.71 -3.75
CA THR A 88 14.43 -6.99 -4.89
C THR A 88 12.93 -7.19 -4.95
N ILE A 89 12.25 -6.31 -5.68
CA ILE A 89 10.86 -6.54 -6.11
C ILE A 89 10.93 -7.24 -7.47
N ASP A 90 10.46 -8.48 -7.52
CA ASP A 90 10.46 -9.25 -8.77
C ASP A 90 9.19 -8.95 -9.59
N ASN A 91 8.06 -8.77 -8.91
CA ASN A 91 6.81 -8.41 -9.57
C ASN A 91 5.98 -7.44 -8.70
N SER A 92 5.26 -6.54 -9.36
CA SER A 92 4.29 -5.67 -8.72
C SER A 92 3.06 -5.49 -9.60
N LYS A 93 1.88 -5.77 -9.06
CA LYS A 93 0.60 -5.60 -9.75
C LYS A 93 -0.32 -4.74 -8.91
N CYS A 94 -0.56 -3.51 -9.38
CA CYS A 94 -1.42 -2.55 -8.70
C CYS A 94 -2.74 -2.35 -9.44
N THR A 95 -3.84 -2.32 -8.69
CA THR A 95 -5.17 -1.99 -9.17
C THR A 95 -5.63 -0.71 -8.50
N TYR A 96 -6.11 0.24 -9.30
CA TYR A 96 -6.59 1.54 -8.84
C TYR A 96 -8.10 1.66 -9.09
N LYS A 97 -8.83 2.21 -8.12
CA LYS A 97 -10.26 2.47 -8.23
C LYS A 97 -10.58 3.81 -7.59
N THR A 98 -11.34 4.65 -8.29
CA THR A 98 -11.80 5.94 -7.78
C THR A 98 -13.31 5.93 -7.65
N LYS A 99 -13.83 6.45 -6.54
CA LYS A 99 -15.24 6.75 -6.32
C LYS A 99 -15.40 8.25 -6.16
N LEU A 100 -16.33 8.83 -6.90
CA LEU A 100 -16.75 10.23 -6.82
C LEU A 100 -18.07 10.33 -6.03
#